data_AF-X1A7X2-F1
#
_entry.id   AF-X1A7X2-F1
#
_cell.length_a   1.000
_cell.length_b   1.000
_cell.length_c   1.000
_cell.angle_alpha   90.00
_cell.angle_beta   90.00
_cell.angle_gamma   90.00
#
_symmetry.space_group_name_H-M   'P 1'
#
loop_
_entity.id
_entity.type
_entity.pdbx_description
1 polymer ?
#
loop_
_entity_poly.entity_id
_entity_poly.type
_entity_poly.pdbx_seq_one_letter_code
_entity_poly.pdbx_strand_id
1 'polypeptide(L)' 'MTPKKMIAHLKLARPIYAETSYGGHFGRNLPNFTWEKTDMVKKLRKAAGM' A
#
# COMPACT_ATOMS: atom_id res chain seq x y z
N MET A 1 0.44 14.44 -4.73
CA MET A 1 0.16 13.52 -3.60
C MET A 1 -0.22 14.36 -2.39
N THR A 2 -1.30 14.05 -1.67
CA THR A 2 -1.69 14.78 -0.44
C THR A 2 -1.92 13.80 0.71
N PRO A 3 -1.74 14.20 1.99
CA PRO A 3 -1.93 13.30 3.13
C PRO A 3 -3.30 12.62 3.14
N LYS A 4 -4.38 13.38 2.91
CA LYS A 4 -5.75 12.86 2.83
C LYS A 4 -5.90 11.80 1.74
N LYS A 5 -5.30 12.02 0.56
CA LYS A 5 -5.36 11.04 -0.55
C LYS A 5 -4.57 9.77 -0.24
N MET A 6 -3.45 9.85 0.48
CA MET A 6 -2.69 8.66 0.91
C MET A 6 -3.48 7.81 1.90
N ILE A 7 -4.08 8.44 2.93
CA ILE A 7 -4.93 7.73 3.91
C ILE A 7 -6.07 7.00 3.21
N ALA A 8 -6.72 7.65 2.25
CA ALA A 8 -7.81 7.05 1.48
C ALA A 8 -7.33 5.92 0.56
N HIS A 9 -6.26 6.14 -0.21
CA HIS A 9 -5.74 5.18 -1.18
C HIS A 9 -5.24 3.89 -0.51
N LEU A 10 -4.47 4.05 0.58
CA LEU A 10 -3.91 2.94 1.36
C LEU A 10 -4.84 2.48 2.50
N LYS A 11 -6.06 3.04 2.61
CA LYS A 11 -7.04 2.65 3.65
C LYS A 11 -6.42 2.63 5.08
N LEU A 12 -5.72 3.70 5.45
CA LEU A 12 -4.90 3.76 6.68
C LEU A 12 -5.68 4.05 7.97
N ALA A 13 -6.91 4.55 7.87
CA ALA A 13 -7.76 4.85 9.03
C ALA A 13 -8.40 3.57 9.61
N ARG A 14 -7.57 2.61 10.03
CA ARG A 14 -7.93 1.29 10.56
C ARG A 14 -6.91 0.85 11.62
N PRO A 15 -7.27 -0.04 12.56
CA PRO A 15 -6.34 -0.56 13.56
C PRO A 15 -5.43 -1.67 12.98
N ILE A 16 -4.51 -1.30 12.09
CA ILE A 16 -3.64 -2.25 11.35
C ILE A 16 -2.17 -2.24 11.78
N TYR A 17 -1.79 -1.35 12.70
CA TYR A 17 -0.38 -1.04 12.94
C TYR A 17 0.33 -2.02 13.88
N ALA A 18 -0.40 -2.82 14.67
CA ALA A 18 0.21 -3.78 15.59
C ALA A 18 1.07 -4.82 14.86
N GLU A 19 0.65 -5.29 13.68
CA GLU A 19 1.41 -6.27 12.88
C GLU A 19 2.74 -5.70 12.34
N THR A 20 2.89 -4.37 12.32
CA THR A 20 4.10 -3.69 11.84
C THR A 20 5.20 -3.60 12.90
N SER A 21 4.89 -3.79 14.19
CA SER A 21 5.84 -3.61 15.30
C SER A 21 6.90 -4.70 15.42
N TYR A 22 6.78 -5.76 14.62
CA TYR A 22 7.73 -6.87 14.55
C TYR A 22 7.82 -7.40 13.11
N GLY A 23 8.98 -7.93 12.73
CA GLY A 23 9.21 -8.48 11.39
C GLY A 23 9.35 -7.42 10.29
N GLY A 24 9.39 -6.13 10.64
CA GLY A 24 9.56 -5.03 9.70
C GLY A 24 8.27 -4.57 9.00
N HIS A 25 8.30 -3.35 8.48
CA HIS A 25 7.15 -2.68 7.85
C HIS A 25 6.94 -3.07 6.37
N PHE A 26 7.99 -3.53 5.69
CA PHE A 26 8.02 -3.74 4.24
C PHE A 26 8.40 -5.17 3.85
N GLY A 27 8.06 -5.58 2.63
CA GLY A 27 8.41 -6.89 2.07
C GLY A 27 7.56 -8.05 2.61
N ARG A 28 6.45 -7.73 3.29
CA ARG A 28 5.54 -8.70 3.91
C ARG A 28 4.16 -8.58 3.29
N ASN A 29 3.77 -9.52 2.44
CA ASN A 29 2.48 -9.52 1.76
C ASN A 29 1.32 -9.97 2.68
N LEU A 30 1.01 -9.14 3.69
CA LEU A 30 -0.09 -9.35 4.63
C LEU A 30 -1.36 -8.64 4.18
N PRO A 31 -2.58 -9.15 4.51
CA PRO A 31 -3.84 -8.55 4.09
C PRO A 31 -4.01 -7.07 4.47
N ASN A 32 -3.42 -6.66 5.59
CA ASN A 32 -3.50 -5.31 6.12
C ASN A 32 -2.52 -4.33 5.49
N PHE A 33 -1.42 -4.82 4.92
CA PHE A 33 -0.33 -3.98 4.38
C PHE A 33 -0.64 -3.62 2.93
N THR A 34 -1.58 -2.70 2.75
CA THR A 34 -2.02 -2.30 1.41
C THR A 34 -0.93 -1.63 0.58
N TRP A 35 0.12 -1.10 1.21
CA TRP A 35 1.28 -0.53 0.52
C TRP A 35 2.15 -1.58 -0.17
N GLU A 36 2.02 -2.85 0.18
CA GLU A 36 2.72 -3.97 -0.48
C GLU A 36 1.98 -4.44 -1.74
N LYS A 37 0.76 -3.93 -2.00
CA LYS A 37 -0.01 -4.31 -3.18
C LYS A 37 0.59 -3.71 -4.45
N THR A 38 0.67 -4.52 -5.50
CA THR A 38 1.14 -4.15 -6.84
C THR A 38 0.00 -3.95 -7.83
N ASP A 39 -1.18 -3.55 -7.32
CA ASP A 39 -2.41 -3.38 -8.10
C ASP A 39 -2.32 -2.28 -9.18
N MET A 40 -1.40 -1.33 -9.01
CA MET A 40 -1.15 -0.25 -9.97
C MET A 40 -0.25 -0.66 -11.15
N VAL A 41 0.37 -1.85 -11.15
CA VAL A 41 1.35 -2.28 -12.17
C VAL A 41 0.78 -2.17 -13.59
N LYS A 42 -0.43 -2.70 -13.84
CA LYS A 42 -1.05 -2.66 -15.18
C LYS A 42 -1.28 -1.22 -15.66
N LYS A 43 -1.73 -0.34 -14.77
CA LYS A 43 -2.01 1.06 -15.10
C LYS A 43 -0.73 1.82 -15.41
N LEU A 44 0.33 1.57 -14.63
CA LEU A 44 1.64 2.20 -14.84
C LEU A 44 2.29 1.72 -16.13
N ARG A 45 2.26 0.42 -16.43
CA ARG A 45 2.77 -0.13 -17.70
C ARG A 45 2.08 0.50 -18.91
N LYS A 46 0.74 0.52 -18.90
CA LYS A 46 -0.04 1.17 -19.96
C LYS A 46 0.33 2.66 -20.12
N ALA A 47 0.49 3.39 -19.01
CA ALA A 47 0.87 4.80 -19.05
C ALA A 47 2.30 5.02 -19.57
N ALA A 48 3.19 4.04 -19.39
CA ALA A 48 4.56 4.05 -19.91
C ALA A 48 4.67 3.53 -21.36
N GLY A 49 3.58 3.07 -21.97
CA GLY A 49 3.61 2.46 -23.32
C GLY A 49 4.13 1.01 -23.35
N MET A 50 4.04 0.29 -22.23
CA MET A 50 4.49 -1.11 -22.03
C MET A 50 3.38 -2.13 -21.78
#